data_AF-Q1LN55-F1
#
_entry.id   AF-Q1LN55-F1
#
_cell.length_a   1.000
_cell.length_b   1.000
_cell.length_c   1.000
_cell.angle_alpha   90.00
_cell.angle_beta   90.00
_cell.angle_gamma   90.00
#
_symmetry.space_group_name_H-M   'P 1'
#
loop_
_entity.id
_entity.type
_entity.pdbx_description
1 polymer ?
#
loop_
_entity_poly.entity_id
_entity_poly.type
_entity_poly.pdbx_seq_one_letter_code
_entity_poly.pdbx_strand_id
1 'polypeptide(L)' 'MALIDLGGVRKEISLALVDDVAVGDYVIVHVGYALTKLDPEEAERTLKLFAEAGMVQTEGAS' A
#
# COMPACT_ATOMS: atom_id res chain seq x y z
N MET A 1 13.04 8.86 0.83
CA MET A 1 12.70 7.45 1.12
C MET A 1 11.51 7.43 2.06
N ALA A 2 10.69 6.38 2.00
CA ALA A 2 9.51 6.25 2.86
C ALA A 2 9.37 4.81 3.36
N LEU A 3 8.82 4.67 4.57
CA LEU A 3 8.45 3.38 5.15
C LEU A 3 6.97 3.13 4.86
N ILE A 4 6.68 2.00 4.23
CA ILE A 4 5.31 1.59 3.92
C ILE A 4 4.94 0.31 4.64
N ASP A 5 3.63 0.08 4.80
CA ASP A 5 3.06 -1.15 5.33
C ASP A 5 2.29 -1.88 4.23
N LEU A 6 2.64 -3.14 4.01
CA LEU A 6 2.01 -4.04 3.05
C LEU A 6 1.36 -5.18 3.83
N GLY A 7 0.17 -4.93 4.37
CA GLY A 7 -0.60 -5.95 5.10
C GLY A 7 0.15 -6.52 6.30
N GLY A 8 0.87 -5.68 7.06
CA GLY A 8 1.69 -6.08 8.21
C GLY A 8 3.19 -6.18 7.93
N VAL A 9 3.59 -6.21 6.65
CA VAL A 9 5.02 -6.20 6.28
C VAL A 9 5.48 -4.77 6.05
N ARG A 10 6.41 -4.30 6.90
CA ARG A 10 7.02 -2.98 6.75
C ARG A 10 8.22 -3.02 5.81
N LYS A 11 8.26 -2.11 4.83
CA LYS A 11 9.36 -2.03 3.87
C LYS A 11 9.72 -0.60 3.54
N GLU A 12 11.02 -0.35 3.39
CA GLU A 12 11.52 0.95 2.96
C GLU A 12 11.57 1.02 1.43
N ILE A 13 11.05 2.10 0.85
CA ILE A 13 10.96 2.30 -0.60
C ILE A 13 11.47 3.67 -1.02
N SER A 14 11.84 3.78 -2.29
CA SER A 14 12.16 5.06 -2.91
C SER A 14 10.90 5.71 -3.47
N LEU A 15 10.72 7.00 -3.14
CA LEU A 15 9.68 7.87 -3.70
C LEU A 15 10.19 8.68 -4.90
N ALA A 16 11.35 8.34 -5.47
CA ALA A 16 11.99 9.16 -6.51
C ALA A 16 11.16 9.36 -7.79
N LEU A 17 10.08 8.60 -7.99
CA LEU A 17 9.21 8.66 -9.15
C LEU A 17 7.83 9.28 -8.84
N VAL A 18 7.55 9.64 -7.59
CA VAL A 18 6.25 10.16 -7.15
C VAL A 18 6.47 11.30 -6.15
N ASP A 19 5.99 12.48 -6.51
CA ASP A 19 6.03 13.67 -5.65
C ASP A 19 4.75 13.79 -4.80
N ASP A 20 4.76 14.66 -3.79
CA ASP A 20 3.58 15.03 -3.00
C ASP A 20 2.88 13.83 -2.32
N VAL A 21 3.69 12.95 -1.74
CA VAL A 21 3.23 11.80 -0.93
C VAL A 21 3.31 12.17 0.55
N ALA A 22 2.19 12.04 1.24
CA ALA A 22 2.06 12.26 2.67
C ALA A 22 1.81 10.95 3.44
N VAL A 23 2.00 10.99 4.77
CA VAL A 23 1.63 9.87 5.64
C VAL A 23 0.11 9.68 5.58
N GLY A 24 -0.31 8.45 5.27
CA GLY A 24 -1.72 8.11 5.07
C GLY A 24 -2.11 7.94 3.60
N ASP A 25 -1.25 8.38 2.66
CA ASP A 25 -1.47 8.14 1.24
C ASP A 25 -1.17 6.67 0.87
N TYR A 26 -1.93 6.16 -0.09
CA TYR A 26 -1.69 4.86 -0.68
C TYR A 26 -0.86 5.02 -1.95
N VAL A 27 0.14 4.15 -2.14
CA VAL A 27 1.00 4.16 -3.32
C VAL A 27 1.12 2.76 -3.91
N ILE A 28 1.17 2.69 -5.23
CA ILE A 28 1.50 1.44 -5.93
C ILE A 28 3.01 1.28 -5.95
N VAL A 29 3.51 0.16 -5.46
CA VAL A 29 4.95 -0.13 -5.39
C VAL A 29 5.34 -1.22 -6.37
N HIS A 30 6.43 -0.99 -7.10
CA HIS A 30 7.04 -1.97 -7.99
C HIS A 30 8.55 -2.02 -7.76
N VAL A 31 9.07 -3.21 -7.43
CA VAL A 31 10.51 -3.48 -7.22
C VAL A 31 11.23 -2.52 -6.24
N GLY A 32 10.50 -1.97 -5.26
CA GLY A 32 11.06 -1.04 -4.25
C GLY A 32 10.94 0.45 -4.57
N TYR A 33 10.20 0.80 -5.63
CA TYR A 33 9.87 2.18 -5.99
C TYR A 33 8.36 2.40 -5.95
N ALA A 34 7.93 3.53 -5.41
CA ALA A 34 6.57 4.01 -5.64
C ALA A 34 6.43 4.42 -7.12
N LEU A 35 5.36 3.99 -7.77
CA LEU A 35 5.06 4.31 -9.18
C LEU A 35 4.02 5.42 -9.31
N THR A 36 2.97 5.37 -8.49
CA THR A 36 1.89 6.36 -8.48
C THR A 36 1.21 6.38 -7.12
N LYS A 37 0.66 7.54 -6.78
CA LYS A 37 -0.32 7.69 -5.69
C LYS A 37 -1.64 7.06 -6.13
N LEU A 38 -2.33 6.46 -5.19
CA LEU A 38 -3.68 5.93 -5.35
C LEU A 38 -4.61 6.75 -4.46
N ASP A 39 -5.78 7.09 -5.00
CA ASP A 39 -6.80 7.78 -4.21
C ASP A 39 -7.23 6.89 -3.03
N PRO A 40 -7.37 7.45 -1.81
CA PRO A 40 -7.69 6.68 -0.63
C PRO A 40 -9.02 5.92 -0.78
N GLU A 41 -10.03 6.54 -1.41
CA GLU A 41 -11.31 5.87 -1.67
C GLU A 41 -11.18 4.66 -2.62
N GLU A 42 -10.32 4.75 -3.63
CA GLU A 42 -10.06 3.64 -4.55
C GLU A 42 -9.24 2.54 -3.89
N ALA A 43 -8.26 2.93 -3.06
CA ALA A 43 -7.48 2.01 -2.25
C ALA A 43 -8.39 1.20 -1.32
N GLU A 44 -9.30 1.88 -0.60
CA GLU A 44 -10.25 1.23 0.29
C GLU A 44 -11.21 0.28 -0.44
N ARG A 45 -11.73 0.68 -1.61
CA ARG A 45 -12.55 -0.22 -2.44
C ARG A 45 -11.77 -1.46 -2.86
N THR A 46 -10.53 -1.28 -3.29
CA THR A 46 -9.66 -2.38 -3.75
C THR A 46 -9.33 -3.32 -2.60
N LEU A 47 -8.97 -2.79 -1.43
CA LEU A 47 -8.72 -3.55 -0.21
C LEU A 47 -9.97 -4.31 0.25
N LYS A 48 -11.15 -3.69 0.17
CA LYS A 48 -12.42 -4.33 0.47
C LYS A 48 -12.70 -5.49 -0.49
N LEU A 49 -12.51 -5.28 -1.79
CA LEU A 49 -12.66 -6.34 -2.79
C LEU A 49 -11.68 -7.50 -2.55
N PHE A 50 -10.43 -7.22 -2.19
CA PHE A 50 -9.46 -8.26 -1.82
C PHE A 50 -9.84 -8.98 -0.53
N ALA A 51 -10.41 -8.28 0.46
CA ALA A 51 -10.91 -8.91 1.67
C ALA A 51 -12.11 -9.83 1.37
N GLU A 52 -13.05 -9.38 0.54
CA GLU A 52 -14.19 -10.19 0.09
C GLU A 52 -13.75 -11.40 -0.75
N ALA A 53 -12.67 -11.27 -1.53
CA ALA A 53 -12.07 -12.35 -2.29
C ALA A 53 -11.14 -13.27 -1.47
N GLY A 54 -10.96 -13.02 -0.16
CA GLY A 54 -10.08 -13.80 0.71
C GLY A 54 -8.58 -13.64 0.41
N MET A 55 -8.19 -12.60 -0.34
CA MET A 55 -6.82 -12.32 -0.75
C MET A 55 -6.05 -11.47 0.28
N VAL A 56 -6.75 -10.86 1.24
CA VAL A 56 -6.14 -10.21 2.40
C VAL A 56 -6.03 -11.26 3.50
N GLN A 57 -4.84 -11.83 3.69
CA GLN A 57 -4.56 -12.66 4.86
C GLN A 57 -4.42 -11.73 6.06
N THR A 58 -5.40 -11.75 6.96
CA THR A 58 -5.22 -11.18 8.29
C THR A 58 -4.23 -12.08 9.03
N GLU A 59 -2.94 -11.76 9.04
CA GLU A 59 -2.03 -12.39 9.99
C GLU A 59 -2.38 -11.85 11.38
N GLY A 60 -3.29 -12.58 12.05
CA GLY A 60 -3.89 -12.18 13.31
C GLY A 60 -4.83 -13.24 13.87
N ALA A 61 -4.45 -14.52 13.80
CA ALA A 61 -5.00 -15.58 14.64
C ALA A 61 -4.09 -16.83 14.61
N SER A 62 -3.00 -16.79 15.39
CA SER A 62 -2.46 -17.93 16.14
C SER A 62 -1.41 -17.45 17.14
#